data_AF-A0A2E4QIB7-F1
#
_entry.id   AF-A0A2E4QIB7-F1
#
_cell.length_a   1.000
_cell.length_b   1.000
_cell.length_c   1.000
_cell.angle_alpha   90.00
_cell.angle_beta   90.00
_cell.angle_gamma   90.00
#
_symmetry.space_group_name_H-M   'P 1'
#
loop_
_entity.id
_entity.type
_entity.pdbx_description
1 polymer ?
#
loop_
_entity_poly.entity_id
_entity_poly.type
_entity_poly.pdbx_seq_one_letter_code
_entity_poly.pdbx_strand_id
1 'polypeptide(L)'
;MRTASFLAIIMLTSITLTIPVMASPPSQGDTTNISDSVSWSDGTFDGEIVIQNGGELHWTGDVAIKQDSKIIVEDGGILHLDAANLQGENAASTLLIYDGTEVEIDEGIADSSATMTLYFNIEVPETAYLNLTIDDVTTNDITGESESFTVDLSQTVNIVVDHFYPLQLGITHVEIFHSNAELLTITADELVQQGGNVIWNQATFDIENHGTLIIDESTITGANITCGGSCSVENSSLYGSGPIHVLDGSHIDVLESTMLGSRTDEDIILHDQATIEYDNSTGTGGYTDSWIRLLSKRELIVNAPTATVVATGIGYGGNTVNTIINGDIDDSSTWVVNIGTSEQKRIVEWLDGNGVYGQESGILKITVETNWGNFVADTTAPLTSSANIDVVYPQLSIDKIEPEAVTADTGRSHGVMITISNTGTIAVDPNVRCSVGDVEADTTANTANWAVEPGETKDVPITWYHYSDEAVELTCNFLYPDVLEPVSNLIATEAGTTSGEVSWTSAEEVEELPIILYAVIVLTVVIFAAIIAANARKEITKEYIEEDDDSEETWVDTEGNPIIGTE
;
A
#
# COMPACT_ATOMS: atom_id res chain seq x y z
N MET A 1 17.31 84.95 -7.22
CA MET A 1 18.34 84.12 -6.55
C MET A 1 17.93 83.90 -5.10
N ARG A 2 17.40 82.71 -4.73
CA ARG A 2 17.39 82.14 -3.36
C ARG A 2 16.61 80.83 -3.20
N THR A 3 15.87 80.36 -4.20
CA THR A 3 15.09 79.12 -4.12
C THR A 3 15.76 77.90 -4.77
N ALA A 4 16.54 78.09 -5.84
CA ALA A 4 17.19 76.98 -6.55
C ALA A 4 18.38 76.36 -5.78
N SER A 5 19.12 77.16 -5.00
CA SER A 5 20.28 76.68 -4.25
C SER A 5 19.90 75.88 -2.99
N PHE A 6 18.69 76.07 -2.44
CA PHE A 6 18.22 75.35 -1.24
C PHE A 6 17.69 73.95 -1.61
N LEU A 7 17.05 73.81 -2.77
CA LEU A 7 16.57 72.52 -3.29
C LEU A 7 17.73 71.60 -3.72
N ALA A 8 18.79 72.19 -4.29
CA ALA A 8 20.00 71.46 -4.66
C ALA A 8 20.76 70.94 -3.42
N ILE A 9 20.80 71.71 -2.33
CA ILE A 9 21.42 71.27 -1.07
C ILE A 9 20.61 70.17 -0.41
N ILE A 10 19.27 70.22 -0.44
CA ILE A 10 18.40 69.15 0.09
C ILE A 10 18.54 67.86 -0.71
N MET A 11 18.59 67.91 -2.06
CA MET A 11 18.84 66.72 -2.89
C MET A 11 20.26 66.17 -2.71
N LEU A 12 21.28 67.03 -2.55
CA LEU A 12 22.65 66.56 -2.30
C LEU A 12 22.80 65.94 -0.91
N THR A 13 22.06 66.42 0.10
CA THR A 13 22.02 65.78 1.43
C THR A 13 21.21 64.48 1.45
N SER A 14 20.23 64.31 0.56
CA SER A 14 19.48 63.04 0.42
C SER A 14 20.28 61.94 -0.27
N ILE A 15 21.29 62.28 -1.09
CA ILE A 15 22.18 61.31 -1.74
C ILE A 15 23.37 60.92 -0.84
N THR A 16 23.71 61.73 0.17
CA THR A 16 24.80 61.42 1.13
C THR A 16 24.34 60.66 2.39
N LEU A 17 23.07 60.25 2.47
CA LEU A 17 22.52 59.50 3.61
C LEU A 17 22.13 58.04 3.27
N THR A 18 22.25 57.62 2.00
CA THR A 18 22.31 56.20 1.65
C THR A 18 23.76 55.73 1.73
N ILE A 19 24.29 55.71 2.95
CA ILE A 19 25.42 54.82 3.23
C ILE A 19 24.82 53.42 3.04
N PRO A 20 25.31 52.55 2.15
CA PRO A 20 24.95 51.15 2.23
C PRO A 20 25.34 50.73 3.64
N VAL A 21 24.36 50.49 4.50
CA VAL A 21 24.62 49.68 5.68
C VAL A 21 25.09 48.38 5.05
N MET A 22 26.38 48.10 5.19
CA MET A 22 26.90 46.76 5.00
C MET A 22 26.13 45.94 6.03
N ALA A 23 24.98 45.42 5.61
CA ALA A 23 24.25 44.47 6.41
C ALA A 23 25.19 43.27 6.51
N SER A 24 25.29 42.73 7.72
CA SER A 24 26.08 41.55 8.02
C SER A 24 25.14 40.51 8.60
N PRO A 25 25.49 39.23 8.53
CA PRO A 25 24.78 38.20 9.28
C PRO A 25 24.66 38.57 10.77
N PRO A 26 23.55 38.17 11.45
CA PRO A 26 23.48 38.28 12.90
C PRO A 26 24.59 37.42 13.50
N SER A 27 25.25 37.93 14.55
CA SER A 27 26.44 37.28 15.14
C SER A 27 26.36 37.18 16.68
N GLN A 28 25.16 37.31 17.25
CA GLN A 28 24.92 37.35 18.70
C GLN A 28 23.63 36.61 19.11
N GLY A 29 23.15 35.69 18.28
CA GLY A 29 21.92 34.91 18.52
C GLY A 29 20.63 35.67 18.22
N ASP A 30 20.71 36.82 17.53
CA ASP A 30 19.54 37.65 17.19
C ASP A 30 18.84 37.17 15.90
N THR A 31 17.56 37.50 15.77
CA THR A 31 16.82 37.32 14.50
C THR A 31 16.98 38.54 13.60
N THR A 32 17.34 38.32 12.33
CA THR A 32 17.39 39.34 11.27
C THR A 32 16.34 39.05 10.20
N ASN A 33 15.47 40.02 9.93
CA ASN A 33 14.48 39.92 8.85
C ASN A 33 14.96 40.64 7.59
N ILE A 34 14.90 39.95 6.46
CA ILE A 34 15.24 40.47 5.13
C ILE A 34 13.92 40.70 4.36
N SER A 35 13.50 41.96 4.26
CA SER A 35 12.27 42.37 3.55
C SER A 35 12.53 43.02 2.18
N ASP A 36 13.79 43.24 1.84
CA ASP A 36 14.27 43.89 0.61
C ASP A 36 15.49 43.10 0.09
N SER A 37 16.04 43.49 -1.06
CA SER A 37 17.25 42.86 -1.61
C SER A 37 18.51 43.33 -0.86
N VAL A 38 19.29 42.39 -0.35
CA VAL A 38 20.48 42.60 0.47
C VAL A 38 21.60 41.68 -0.02
N SER A 39 22.85 42.15 0.04
CA SER A 39 24.04 41.34 -0.28
C SER A 39 25.01 41.31 0.89
N TRP A 40 25.43 40.11 1.29
CA TRP A 40 26.43 39.86 2.31
C TRP A 40 27.67 39.19 1.71
N SER A 41 28.84 39.49 2.27
CA SER A 41 30.10 38.83 1.94
C SER A 41 30.80 38.48 3.23
N ASP A 42 31.17 37.21 3.35
CA ASP A 42 31.85 36.64 4.50
C ASP A 42 31.05 36.81 5.81
N GLY A 43 31.55 36.25 6.90
CA GLY A 43 31.14 36.63 8.26
C GLY A 43 31.00 35.49 9.24
N THR A 44 30.38 35.81 10.37
CA THR A 44 29.97 34.83 11.37
C THR A 44 28.47 34.93 11.53
N PHE A 45 27.80 33.79 11.47
CA PHE A 45 26.36 33.67 11.63
C PHE A 45 26.04 32.97 12.94
N ASP A 46 25.32 33.68 13.81
CA ASP A 46 24.79 33.20 15.08
C ASP A 46 23.40 33.82 15.27
N GLY A 47 22.36 33.00 15.17
CA GLY A 47 20.98 33.40 15.35
C GLY A 47 20.06 32.92 14.23
N GLU A 48 19.09 33.74 13.86
CA GLU A 48 18.06 33.40 12.87
C GLU A 48 18.02 34.44 11.75
N ILE A 49 17.89 33.98 10.51
CA ILE A 49 17.65 34.82 9.34
C ILE A 49 16.30 34.44 8.77
N VAL A 50 15.40 35.41 8.61
CA VAL A 50 14.10 35.22 7.96
C VAL A 50 14.05 36.07 6.70
N ILE A 51 14.06 35.44 5.54
CA ILE A 51 13.91 36.08 4.24
C ILE A 51 12.42 36.08 3.91
N GLN A 52 11.82 37.26 4.02
CA GLN A 52 10.38 37.44 3.91
C GLN A 52 9.94 37.47 2.45
N ASN A 53 8.64 37.38 2.20
CA ASN A 53 8.07 37.54 0.87
C ASN A 53 8.54 38.85 0.19
N GLY A 54 9.18 38.71 -0.98
CA GLY A 54 9.76 39.83 -1.76
C GLY A 54 11.14 40.28 -1.29
N GLY A 55 11.64 39.74 -0.18
CA GLY A 55 13.01 39.88 0.28
C GLY A 55 13.96 38.94 -0.46
N GLU A 56 15.21 39.35 -0.59
CA GLU A 56 16.22 38.60 -1.32
C GLU A 56 17.57 38.76 -0.63
N LEU A 57 18.21 37.65 -0.28
CA LEU A 57 19.55 37.64 0.29
C LEU A 57 20.52 36.99 -0.69
N HIS A 58 21.48 37.76 -1.18
CA HIS A 58 22.65 37.25 -1.90
C HIS A 58 23.82 37.13 -0.92
N TRP A 59 24.42 35.96 -0.80
CA TRP A 59 25.51 35.74 0.13
C TRP A 59 26.68 35.06 -0.57
N THR A 60 27.88 35.64 -0.42
CA THR A 60 29.14 35.16 -0.99
C THR A 60 30.21 35.01 0.10
N GLY A 61 31.30 34.30 -0.20
CA GLY A 61 32.50 34.26 0.67
C GLY A 61 32.40 33.30 1.86
N ASP A 62 33.33 33.42 2.81
CA ASP A 62 33.50 32.47 3.91
C ASP A 62 32.64 32.80 5.13
N VAL A 63 31.81 31.84 5.56
CA VAL A 63 30.87 32.02 6.67
C VAL A 63 31.03 30.92 7.71
N ALA A 64 31.43 31.32 8.92
CA ALA A 64 31.40 30.43 10.08
C ALA A 64 30.01 30.49 10.74
N ILE A 65 29.33 29.35 10.83
CA ILE A 65 27.95 29.27 11.34
C ILE A 65 27.96 28.58 12.71
N LYS A 66 27.44 29.28 13.72
CA LYS A 66 27.26 28.73 15.06
C LYS A 66 26.19 27.64 15.05
N GLN A 67 26.40 26.63 15.88
CA GLN A 67 25.44 25.56 16.13
C GLN A 67 24.04 26.13 16.45
N ASP A 68 23.02 25.45 15.94
CA ASP A 68 21.59 25.78 16.10
C ASP A 68 21.13 27.07 15.39
N SER A 69 21.99 27.67 14.55
CA SER A 69 21.58 28.80 13.70
C SER A 69 20.58 28.36 12.63
N LYS A 70 19.71 29.27 12.20
CA LYS A 70 18.61 28.94 11.28
C LYS A 70 18.39 29.98 10.20
N ILE A 71 18.26 29.52 8.96
CA ILE A 71 17.81 30.33 7.83
C ILE A 71 16.42 29.86 7.40
N ILE A 72 15.45 30.78 7.37
CA ILE A 72 14.08 30.53 6.91
C ILE A 72 13.84 31.38 5.66
N VAL A 73 13.50 30.75 4.55
CA VAL A 73 13.04 31.42 3.33
C VAL A 73 11.53 31.28 3.26
N GLU A 74 10.78 32.35 3.50
CA GLU A 74 9.32 32.35 3.39
C GLU A 74 8.87 32.30 1.92
N ASP A 75 7.60 31.98 1.68
CA ASP A 75 6.99 32.02 0.34
C ASP A 75 7.28 33.35 -0.36
N GLY A 76 7.89 33.30 -1.54
CA GLY A 76 8.27 34.47 -2.34
C GLY A 76 9.55 35.19 -1.88
N GLY A 77 10.22 34.70 -0.83
CA GLY A 77 11.59 35.09 -0.48
C GLY A 77 12.62 34.32 -1.30
N ILE A 78 13.84 34.87 -1.43
CA ILE A 78 14.93 34.25 -2.19
C ILE A 78 16.22 34.25 -1.36
N LEU A 79 16.81 33.07 -1.16
CA LEU A 79 18.19 32.91 -0.72
C LEU A 79 19.04 32.49 -1.91
N HIS A 80 20.05 33.29 -2.23
CA HIS A 80 21.03 33.00 -3.27
C HIS A 80 22.43 32.94 -2.66
N LEU A 81 22.99 31.73 -2.59
CA LEU A 81 24.36 31.47 -2.21
C LEU A 81 25.19 31.35 -3.49
N ASP A 82 26.15 32.26 -3.66
CA ASP A 82 26.98 32.36 -4.87
C ASP A 82 28.45 32.41 -4.43
N ALA A 83 29.21 31.37 -4.79
CA ALA A 83 30.57 31.18 -4.29
C ALA A 83 30.66 31.35 -2.76
N ALA A 84 29.66 30.84 -2.03
CA ALA A 84 29.60 30.88 -0.59
C ALA A 84 30.20 29.61 0.01
N ASN A 85 30.92 29.76 1.11
CA ASN A 85 31.45 28.65 1.89
C ASN A 85 30.83 28.71 3.28
N LEU A 86 29.72 27.99 3.46
CA LEU A 86 29.00 27.92 4.74
C LEU A 86 29.53 26.74 5.55
N GLN A 87 30.26 27.04 6.63
CA GLN A 87 30.84 26.03 7.51
C GLN A 87 30.18 26.05 8.88
N GLY A 88 29.45 24.98 9.20
CA GLY A 88 28.94 24.75 10.54
C GLY A 88 30.06 24.46 11.54
N GLU A 89 30.06 25.14 12.68
CA GLU A 89 30.94 24.81 13.82
C GLU A 89 30.43 23.61 14.64
N ASN A 90 31.35 22.90 15.29
CA ASN A 90 31.03 21.80 16.22
C ASN A 90 30.14 20.71 15.61
N ALA A 91 30.34 20.42 14.32
CA ALA A 91 29.75 19.27 13.66
C ALA A 91 30.07 18.00 14.45
N ALA A 92 29.04 17.30 14.93
CA ALA A 92 29.27 16.00 15.54
C ALA A 92 29.39 14.97 14.42
N SER A 93 30.61 14.50 14.17
CA SER A 93 30.94 13.48 13.18
C SER A 93 31.58 12.26 13.84
N THR A 94 31.51 11.12 13.17
CA THR A 94 32.20 9.88 13.55
C THR A 94 32.87 9.29 12.33
N LEU A 95 34.17 9.03 12.41
CA LEU A 95 34.90 8.23 11.45
C LEU A 95 34.70 6.76 11.83
N LEU A 96 33.80 6.07 11.13
CA LEU A 96 33.67 4.63 11.25
C LEU A 96 34.98 3.98 10.78
N ILE A 97 35.54 3.15 11.67
CA ILE A 97 36.77 2.41 11.42
C ILE A 97 36.43 0.94 11.16
N TYR A 98 37.09 0.39 10.14
CA TYR A 98 37.07 -1.00 9.75
C TYR A 98 38.48 -1.61 9.86
N ASP A 99 38.59 -2.93 9.86
CA ASP A 99 39.89 -3.61 9.76
C ASP A 99 40.66 -3.13 8.52
N GLY A 100 41.89 -2.64 8.72
CA GLY A 100 42.73 -2.03 7.70
C GLY A 100 42.44 -0.55 7.43
N THR A 101 41.62 0.13 8.23
CA THR A 101 41.49 1.60 8.15
C THR A 101 42.81 2.26 8.51
N GLU A 102 43.23 3.22 7.70
CA GLU A 102 44.42 4.04 7.92
C GLU A 102 43.98 5.49 8.13
N VAL A 103 44.52 6.14 9.17
CA VAL A 103 44.27 7.57 9.48
C VAL A 103 45.60 8.29 9.53
N GLU A 104 45.71 9.39 8.78
CA GLU A 104 46.89 10.24 8.73
C GLU A 104 46.62 11.56 9.46
N ILE A 105 47.57 11.96 10.30
CA ILE A 105 47.54 13.25 11.01
C ILE A 105 48.85 14.00 10.71
N ASP A 106 48.73 15.15 10.05
CA ASP A 106 49.85 16.05 9.71
C ASP A 106 49.47 17.52 9.97
N GLU A 107 49.55 17.91 11.24
CA GLU A 107 49.12 19.24 11.70
C GLU A 107 50.25 20.29 11.69
N GLY A 108 51.43 19.96 11.15
CA GLY A 108 52.55 20.89 11.09
C GLY A 108 53.01 21.44 12.46
N ILE A 109 52.76 20.70 13.55
CA ILE A 109 53.05 21.12 14.92
C ILE A 109 54.57 21.22 15.12
N ALA A 110 55.05 22.38 15.57
CA ALA A 110 56.48 22.64 15.83
C ALA A 110 56.96 22.05 17.16
N ASP A 111 56.81 20.73 17.32
CA ASP A 111 57.25 19.94 18.47
C ASP A 111 57.84 18.60 17.99
N SER A 112 58.61 17.90 18.83
CA SER A 112 59.11 16.56 18.52
C SER A 112 58.22 15.44 19.03
N SER A 113 57.35 15.71 20.01
CA SER A 113 56.47 14.69 20.58
C SER A 113 55.24 15.29 21.22
N ALA A 114 54.12 14.58 21.19
CA ALA A 114 52.90 14.95 21.91
C ALA A 114 52.22 13.74 22.53
N THR A 115 51.31 14.01 23.46
CA THR A 115 50.30 13.03 23.88
C THR A 115 49.10 13.17 22.96
N MET A 116 48.81 12.14 22.19
CA MET A 116 47.61 12.05 21.36
C MET A 116 46.57 11.17 22.06
N THR A 117 45.34 11.63 22.17
CA THR A 117 44.21 10.84 22.70
C THR A 117 43.18 10.65 21.61
N LEU A 118 42.81 9.40 21.34
CA LEU A 118 41.73 9.06 20.43
C LEU A 118 40.46 8.84 21.23
N TYR A 119 39.35 9.45 20.81
CA TYR A 119 38.04 9.29 21.45
C TYR A 119 37.09 8.48 20.59
N PHE A 120 36.51 7.44 21.17
CA PHE A 120 35.64 6.50 20.45
C PHE A 120 34.17 6.90 20.59
N ASN A 121 33.36 6.53 19.59
CA ASN A 121 31.91 6.77 19.58
C ASN A 121 31.13 5.91 20.60
N ILE A 122 31.78 4.86 21.11
CA ILE A 122 31.24 3.94 22.13
C ILE A 122 32.34 3.62 23.15
N GLU A 123 31.94 3.11 24.32
CA GLU A 123 32.87 2.43 25.21
C GLU A 123 33.33 1.12 24.56
N VAL A 124 34.56 1.08 24.06
CA VAL A 124 35.11 -0.05 23.32
C VAL A 124 35.15 -1.29 24.22
N PRO A 125 34.40 -2.37 23.89
CA PRO A 125 34.39 -3.57 24.71
C PRO A 125 35.60 -4.45 24.44
N GLU A 126 36.00 -5.27 25.41
CA GLU A 126 37.07 -6.29 25.23
C GLU A 126 36.83 -7.20 24.01
N THR A 127 35.58 -7.45 23.64
CA THR A 127 35.23 -8.29 22.49
C THR A 127 35.45 -7.63 21.13
N ALA A 128 35.82 -6.35 21.10
CA ALA A 128 36.14 -5.65 19.85
C ALA A 128 37.53 -6.03 19.32
N TYR A 129 38.42 -6.52 20.18
CA TYR A 129 39.82 -6.85 19.84
C TYR A 129 40.50 -5.70 19.08
N LEU A 130 40.27 -4.46 19.51
CA LEU A 130 40.81 -3.27 18.85
C LEU A 130 42.31 -3.15 19.11
N ASN A 131 43.10 -3.19 18.05
CA ASN A 131 44.52 -2.94 18.03
C ASN A 131 44.79 -1.73 17.16
N LEU A 132 45.65 -0.82 17.63
CA LEU A 132 46.09 0.33 16.86
C LEU A 132 47.61 0.28 16.72
N THR A 133 48.09 0.40 15.49
CA THR A 133 49.52 0.55 15.21
C THR A 133 49.79 2.01 14.86
N ILE A 134 50.60 2.68 15.70
CA ILE A 134 50.94 4.10 15.57
C ILE A 134 52.46 4.20 15.62
N ASP A 135 53.05 4.86 14.62
CA ASP A 135 54.51 5.00 14.49
C ASP A 135 55.27 3.65 14.62
N ASP A 136 54.78 2.61 13.94
CA ASP A 136 55.29 1.22 13.99
C ASP A 136 55.17 0.52 15.36
N VAL A 137 54.45 1.10 16.32
CA VAL A 137 54.18 0.51 17.63
C VAL A 137 52.73 0.10 17.74
N THR A 138 52.48 -1.20 17.93
CA THR A 138 51.14 -1.75 18.12
C THR A 138 50.76 -1.79 19.60
N THR A 139 49.67 -1.10 19.94
CA THR A 139 48.95 -1.27 21.21
C THR A 139 47.79 -2.24 20.97
N ASN A 140 47.68 -3.27 21.81
CA ASN A 140 46.71 -4.36 21.64
C ASN A 140 45.59 -4.26 22.67
N ASP A 141 44.41 -4.80 22.31
CA ASP A 141 43.25 -4.96 23.19
C ASP A 141 42.78 -3.63 23.84
N ILE A 142 42.68 -2.57 23.05
CA ILE A 142 42.20 -1.25 23.47
C ILE A 142 40.72 -1.34 23.88
N THR A 143 40.38 -0.72 25.02
CA THR A 143 39.03 -0.70 25.60
C THR A 143 38.71 0.66 26.21
N GLY A 144 37.43 0.93 26.48
CA GLY A 144 36.98 2.19 27.09
C GLY A 144 36.59 3.27 26.07
N GLU A 145 36.35 4.49 26.55
CA GLU A 145 35.87 5.61 25.72
C GLU A 145 37.01 6.34 24.97
N SER A 146 38.26 6.15 25.40
CA SER A 146 39.42 6.78 24.77
C SER A 146 40.72 6.04 25.11
N GLU A 147 41.76 6.24 24.31
CA GLU A 147 43.10 5.73 24.57
C GLU A 147 44.17 6.78 24.21
N SER A 148 45.23 6.86 25.00
CA SER A 148 46.28 7.88 24.84
C SER A 148 47.63 7.26 24.43
N PHE A 149 48.29 7.93 23.49
CA PHE A 149 49.55 7.51 22.89
C PHE A 149 50.57 8.64 22.97
N THR A 150 51.86 8.28 23.03
CA THR A 150 52.94 9.23 22.76
C THR A 150 53.32 9.08 21.30
N VAL A 151 53.22 10.18 20.54
CA VAL A 151 53.47 10.18 19.09
C VAL A 151 54.67 11.06 18.73
N ASP A 152 55.37 10.70 17.65
CA ASP A 152 56.47 11.49 17.08
C ASP A 152 55.92 12.49 16.06
N LEU A 153 55.98 13.78 16.40
CA LEU A 153 55.49 14.85 15.52
C LEU A 153 56.53 15.31 14.49
N SER A 154 57.72 14.70 14.43
CA SER A 154 58.71 14.99 13.40
C SER A 154 58.39 14.36 12.04
N GLN A 155 57.34 13.55 11.98
CA GLN A 155 56.77 12.92 10.79
C GLN A 155 55.24 12.93 10.88
N THR A 156 54.57 12.65 9.76
CA THR A 156 53.14 12.37 9.73
C THR A 156 52.84 11.17 10.65
N VAL A 157 51.87 11.34 11.55
CA VAL A 157 51.42 10.25 12.41
C VAL A 157 50.45 9.39 11.61
N ASN A 158 50.78 8.11 11.43
CA ASN A 158 49.91 7.15 10.78
C ASN A 158 49.32 6.18 11.80
N ILE A 159 48.01 6.01 11.78
CA ILE A 159 47.25 5.11 12.65
C ILE A 159 46.66 4.01 11.76
N VAL A 160 47.11 2.78 11.95
CA VAL A 160 46.53 1.60 11.30
C VAL A 160 45.64 0.84 12.27
N VAL A 161 44.40 0.62 11.87
CA VAL A 161 43.36 -0.06 12.66
C VAL A 161 43.31 -1.55 12.32
N ASP A 162 43.35 -2.39 13.35
CA ASP A 162 43.02 -3.83 13.28
C ASP A 162 41.98 -4.11 14.36
N HIS A 163 40.80 -4.60 13.98
CA HIS A 163 39.78 -4.99 14.95
C HIS A 163 38.86 -6.07 14.42
N PHE A 164 38.20 -6.78 15.34
CA PHE A 164 37.18 -7.76 15.02
C PHE A 164 35.91 -7.47 15.80
N TYR A 165 35.17 -6.45 15.36
CA TYR A 165 33.91 -6.05 15.97
C TYR A 165 32.78 -5.90 14.94
N PRO A 166 31.62 -6.55 15.13
CA PRO A 166 30.56 -6.56 14.13
C PRO A 166 29.63 -5.33 14.19
N LEU A 167 29.77 -4.45 15.18
CA LEU A 167 28.96 -3.22 15.31
C LEU A 167 29.79 -2.00 14.93
N GLN A 168 29.12 -0.88 14.67
CA GLN A 168 29.76 0.40 14.35
C GLN A 168 30.68 0.84 15.49
N LEU A 169 31.97 0.88 15.19
CA LEU A 169 33.04 1.42 16.03
C LEU A 169 33.70 2.53 15.23
N GLY A 170 34.02 3.64 15.88
CA GLY A 170 34.59 4.79 15.18
C GLY A 170 35.26 5.79 16.12
N ILE A 171 36.02 6.70 15.52
CA ILE A 171 36.70 7.80 16.18
C ILE A 171 35.82 9.05 16.02
N THR A 172 35.54 9.74 17.11
CA THR A 172 34.76 11.00 17.09
C THR A 172 35.64 12.23 16.95
N HIS A 173 36.81 12.21 17.60
CA HIS A 173 37.81 13.25 17.49
C HIS A 173 39.16 12.74 18.05
N VAL A 174 40.20 13.49 17.73
CA VAL A 174 41.56 13.31 18.24
C VAL A 174 41.98 14.56 18.98
N GLU A 175 42.51 14.38 20.19
CA GLU A 175 43.13 15.46 20.94
C GLU A 175 44.65 15.31 20.94
N ILE A 176 45.38 16.37 20.63
CA ILE A 176 46.85 16.41 20.69
C ILE A 176 47.28 17.46 21.70
N PHE A 177 47.94 16.99 22.77
CA PHE A 177 48.51 17.82 23.81
C PHE A 177 50.03 17.84 23.69
N HIS A 178 50.59 18.99 23.30
CA HIS A 178 52.02 19.17 23.05
C HIS A 178 52.67 20.20 23.99
N SER A 179 53.98 20.39 23.90
CA SER A 179 54.79 21.08 24.93
C SER A 179 54.45 22.56 25.17
N ASN A 180 53.68 23.20 24.30
CA ASN A 180 53.19 24.57 24.49
C ASN A 180 51.93 24.66 25.37
N ALA A 181 51.42 23.52 25.88
CA ALA A 181 50.16 23.43 26.64
C ALA A 181 48.91 23.89 25.86
N GLU A 182 49.00 23.85 24.53
CA GLU A 182 47.88 24.03 23.62
C GLU A 182 47.28 22.65 23.32
N LEU A 183 45.95 22.57 23.40
CA LEU A 183 45.19 21.39 23.05
C LEU A 183 44.68 21.62 21.63
N LEU A 184 45.14 20.80 20.70
CA LEU A 184 44.55 20.73 19.37
C LEU A 184 43.50 19.63 19.37
N THR A 185 42.30 19.94 18.87
CA THR A 185 41.23 18.97 18.67
C THR A 185 40.97 18.89 17.17
N ILE A 186 41.02 17.69 16.62
CA ILE A 186 40.71 17.39 15.21
C ILE A 186 39.43 16.55 15.21
N THR A 187 38.36 17.03 14.59
CA THR A 187 37.10 16.29 14.53
C THR A 187 37.14 15.21 13.46
N ALA A 188 36.24 14.22 13.53
CA ALA A 188 36.32 13.06 12.65
C ALA A 188 36.20 13.40 11.15
N ASP A 189 35.49 14.47 10.82
CA ASP A 189 35.29 14.97 9.45
C ASP A 189 36.52 15.70 8.89
N GLU A 190 37.45 16.10 9.75
CA GLU A 190 38.74 16.71 9.39
C GLU A 190 39.86 15.66 9.25
N LEU A 191 39.63 14.42 9.71
CA LEU A 191 40.63 13.34 9.64
C LEU A 191 40.83 12.85 8.21
N VAL A 192 42.09 12.85 7.77
CA VAL A 192 42.49 12.21 6.51
C VAL A 192 42.53 10.71 6.72
N GLN A 193 41.78 9.96 5.91
CA GLN A 193 41.60 8.53 6.12
C GLN A 193 41.49 7.74 4.82
N GLN A 194 41.87 6.47 4.89
CA GLN A 194 41.62 5.48 3.86
C GLN A 194 40.97 4.22 4.47
N GLY A 195 39.93 3.72 3.82
CA GLY A 195 39.28 2.46 4.21
C GLY A 195 38.23 2.60 5.31
N GLY A 196 38.12 3.77 5.95
CA GLY A 196 37.04 4.17 6.85
C GLY A 196 35.94 4.97 6.15
N ASN A 197 34.93 5.39 6.92
CA ASN A 197 33.81 6.20 6.43
C ASN A 197 33.37 7.25 7.46
N VAL A 198 33.31 8.53 7.08
CA VAL A 198 32.81 9.59 7.96
C VAL A 198 31.29 9.64 7.88
N ILE A 199 30.63 9.47 9.03
CA ILE A 199 29.21 9.69 9.21
C ILE A 199 28.99 10.96 10.04
N TRP A 200 27.91 11.67 9.72
CA TRP A 200 27.49 12.85 10.47
C TRP A 200 26.41 12.43 11.47
N ASN A 201 26.60 12.77 12.74
CA ASN A 201 25.68 12.36 13.81
C ASN A 201 24.53 13.37 13.99
N GLN A 202 24.75 14.64 13.62
CA GLN A 202 23.73 15.71 13.66
C GLN A 202 24.09 16.81 12.65
N ALA A 203 23.09 17.59 12.24
CA ALA A 203 23.34 18.84 11.54
C ALA A 203 23.77 19.94 12.52
N THR A 204 24.53 20.91 12.03
CA THR A 204 24.96 22.07 12.80
C THR A 204 23.96 23.22 12.73
N PHE A 205 23.35 23.44 11.57
CA PHE A 205 22.43 24.55 11.32
C PHE A 205 21.35 24.15 10.31
N ASP A 206 20.28 24.93 10.24
CA ASP A 206 19.13 24.62 9.39
C ASP A 206 18.95 25.65 8.26
N ILE A 207 18.59 25.15 7.07
CA ILE A 207 18.06 25.93 5.96
C ILE A 207 16.66 25.38 5.65
N GLU A 208 15.63 26.15 6.00
CA GLU A 208 14.23 25.82 5.74
C GLU A 208 13.70 26.72 4.61
N ASN A 209 13.53 26.16 3.42
CA ASN A 209 13.11 26.91 2.23
C ASN A 209 11.65 26.61 1.86
N HIS A 210 10.78 27.61 1.96
CA HIS A 210 9.43 27.62 1.38
C HIS A 210 9.33 28.54 0.15
N GLY A 211 10.32 29.42 -0.07
CA GLY A 211 10.43 30.30 -1.23
C GLY A 211 11.33 29.74 -2.33
N THR A 212 12.47 30.39 -2.57
CA THR A 212 13.49 29.95 -3.53
C THR A 212 14.86 29.89 -2.88
N LEU A 213 15.53 28.75 -3.00
CA LEU A 213 16.91 28.52 -2.57
C LEU A 213 17.76 28.22 -3.80
N ILE A 214 18.83 28.99 -3.99
CA ILE A 214 19.80 28.78 -5.06
C ILE A 214 21.17 28.64 -4.40
N ILE A 215 21.83 27.51 -4.63
CA ILE A 215 23.17 27.20 -4.16
C ILE A 215 24.04 27.02 -5.41
N ASP A 216 24.84 28.02 -5.75
CA ASP A 216 25.68 28.05 -6.95
C ASP A 216 27.16 28.25 -6.58
N GLU A 217 28.03 27.48 -7.23
CA GLU A 217 29.48 27.46 -6.99
C GLU A 217 29.89 27.42 -5.50
N SER A 218 29.06 26.82 -4.64
CA SER A 218 29.13 26.97 -3.18
C SER A 218 29.54 25.67 -2.47
N THR A 219 30.07 25.81 -1.26
CA THR A 219 30.36 24.69 -0.35
C THR A 219 29.52 24.82 0.91
N ILE A 220 28.76 23.78 1.25
CA ILE A 220 27.86 23.78 2.40
C ILE A 220 28.18 22.58 3.30
N THR A 221 28.67 22.86 4.50
CA THR A 221 29.14 21.85 5.44
C THR A 221 28.28 21.81 6.71
N GLY A 222 27.60 20.68 6.94
CA GLY A 222 26.83 20.42 8.16
C GLY A 222 25.42 21.02 8.20
N ALA A 223 24.82 21.36 7.06
CA ALA A 223 23.48 21.92 7.02
C ALA A 223 22.40 20.82 7.13
N ASN A 224 21.25 21.14 7.72
CA ASN A 224 20.00 20.42 7.50
C ASN A 224 19.17 21.23 6.50
N ILE A 225 18.89 20.68 5.32
CA ILE A 225 18.24 21.41 4.22
C ILE A 225 16.85 20.81 3.98
N THR A 226 15.84 21.67 4.01
CA THR A 226 14.46 21.32 3.65
C THR A 226 13.98 22.19 2.49
N CYS A 227 13.51 21.54 1.43
CA CYS A 227 12.99 22.13 0.21
C CYS A 227 11.47 22.00 0.15
N GLY A 228 10.76 22.95 0.75
CA GLY A 228 9.33 23.18 0.57
C GLY A 228 8.99 24.02 -0.67
N GLY A 229 9.89 24.93 -1.04
CA GLY A 229 9.83 25.73 -2.26
C GLY A 229 10.73 25.17 -3.37
N SER A 230 11.12 26.04 -4.31
CA SER A 230 12.09 25.68 -5.36
C SER A 230 13.51 25.68 -4.78
N CYS A 231 14.24 24.60 -5.03
CA CYS A 231 15.66 24.48 -4.67
C CYS A 231 16.49 24.19 -5.91
N SER A 232 17.64 24.83 -6.05
CA SER A 232 18.67 24.47 -7.02
C SER A 232 20.03 24.38 -6.35
N VAL A 233 20.78 23.33 -6.68
CA VAL A 233 22.16 23.07 -6.27
C VAL A 233 22.99 22.84 -7.54
N GLU A 234 23.81 23.81 -7.88
CA GLU A 234 24.59 23.85 -9.13
C GLU A 234 26.07 24.03 -8.82
N ASN A 235 26.93 23.26 -9.47
CA ASN A 235 28.40 23.37 -9.35
C ASN A 235 28.91 23.40 -7.90
N SER A 236 28.21 22.71 -6.99
CA SER A 236 28.37 22.89 -5.55
C SER A 236 28.77 21.60 -4.84
N SER A 237 29.34 21.75 -3.64
CA SER A 237 29.76 20.64 -2.79
C SER A 237 29.04 20.69 -1.45
N LEU A 238 28.30 19.63 -1.12
CA LEU A 238 27.58 19.49 0.13
C LEU A 238 28.21 18.37 0.96
N TYR A 239 28.75 18.71 2.12
CA TYR A 239 29.41 17.74 3.01
C TYR A 239 28.68 17.69 4.36
N GLY A 240 28.25 16.51 4.80
CA GLY A 240 27.46 16.39 6.03
C GLY A 240 26.06 17.00 5.96
N SER A 241 25.65 17.43 4.76
CA SER A 241 24.42 18.18 4.54
C SER A 241 23.24 17.33 4.05
N GLY A 242 23.44 16.01 3.92
CA GLY A 242 22.41 15.02 3.57
C GLY A 242 21.84 14.25 4.79
N PRO A 243 20.60 13.74 4.75
CA PRO A 243 19.66 13.89 3.65
C PRO A 243 19.14 15.33 3.49
N ILE A 244 18.95 15.77 2.25
CA ILE A 244 18.08 16.90 1.91
C ILE A 244 16.64 16.39 1.83
N HIS A 245 15.71 17.05 2.51
CA HIS A 245 14.29 16.69 2.44
C HIS A 245 13.54 17.58 1.44
N VAL A 246 13.00 16.98 0.39
CA VAL A 246 12.18 17.67 -0.62
C VAL A 246 10.73 17.34 -0.35
N LEU A 247 9.94 18.35 0.04
CA LEU A 247 8.57 18.18 0.53
C LEU A 247 7.59 17.84 -0.60
N ASP A 248 6.41 17.33 -0.23
CA ASP A 248 5.38 16.92 -1.18
C ASP A 248 5.04 18.03 -2.18
N GLY A 249 5.09 17.68 -3.48
CA GLY A 249 4.78 18.59 -4.58
C GLY A 249 5.84 19.65 -4.89
N SER A 250 6.99 19.66 -4.22
CA SER A 250 8.11 20.55 -4.53
C SER A 250 9.14 19.91 -5.47
N HIS A 251 10.22 20.64 -5.74
CA HIS A 251 11.24 20.27 -6.73
C HIS A 251 12.63 20.69 -6.29
N ILE A 252 13.62 19.87 -6.60
CA ILE A 252 15.04 20.20 -6.49
C ILE A 252 15.78 19.89 -7.79
N ASP A 253 16.62 20.83 -8.21
CA ASP A 253 17.65 20.63 -9.23
C ASP A 253 19.00 20.34 -8.55
N VAL A 254 19.69 19.27 -8.96
CA VAL A 254 21.04 18.92 -8.49
C VAL A 254 21.93 18.65 -9.70
N LEU A 255 22.67 19.67 -10.09
CA LEU A 255 23.41 19.71 -11.35
C LEU A 255 24.90 19.89 -11.09
N GLU A 256 25.73 19.06 -11.72
CA GLU A 256 27.19 19.17 -11.68
C GLU A 256 27.75 19.28 -10.25
N SER A 257 27.10 18.61 -9.28
CA SER A 257 27.33 18.81 -7.85
C SER A 257 27.75 17.52 -7.15
N THR A 258 28.38 17.68 -5.99
CA THR A 258 28.84 16.56 -5.14
C THR A 258 28.17 16.60 -3.78
N MET A 259 27.70 15.44 -3.31
CA MET A 259 27.22 15.25 -1.95
C MET A 259 28.03 14.16 -1.28
N LEU A 260 28.44 14.39 -0.02
CA LEU A 260 29.23 13.45 0.76
C LEU A 260 28.80 13.45 2.22
N GLY A 261 28.87 12.29 2.87
CA GLY A 261 28.72 12.15 4.32
C GLY A 261 27.28 12.34 4.80
N SER A 262 26.29 11.76 4.10
CA SER A 262 24.91 11.80 4.59
C SER A 262 24.77 11.19 6.00
N ARG A 263 23.84 11.75 6.77
CA ARG A 263 23.46 11.32 8.13
C ARG A 263 22.61 10.04 8.11
N THR A 264 21.97 9.73 6.99
CA THR A 264 21.22 8.49 6.76
C THR A 264 21.79 7.74 5.57
N ASP A 265 21.16 6.63 5.18
CA ASP A 265 21.44 5.88 3.97
C ASP A 265 20.91 6.56 2.69
N GLU A 266 20.57 7.85 2.73
CA GLU A 266 20.16 8.62 1.55
C GLU A 266 20.77 10.03 1.54
N ASP A 267 21.27 10.49 0.40
CA ASP A 267 21.70 11.90 0.26
C ASP A 267 20.50 12.85 0.10
N ILE A 268 19.41 12.39 -0.52
CA ILE A 268 18.20 13.17 -0.78
C ILE A 268 16.95 12.29 -0.63
N ILE A 269 15.94 12.80 0.06
CA ILE A 269 14.64 12.14 0.22
C ILE A 269 13.55 13.01 -0.40
N LEU A 270 12.96 12.52 -1.49
CA LEU A 270 11.79 13.10 -2.14
C LEU A 270 10.53 12.55 -1.47
N HIS A 271 9.74 13.42 -0.85
CA HIS A 271 8.49 13.01 -0.21
C HIS A 271 7.33 13.01 -1.21
N ASP A 272 6.57 11.92 -1.23
CA ASP A 272 5.31 11.80 -1.98
C ASP A 272 5.40 12.13 -3.48
N GLN A 273 4.92 13.30 -3.92
CA GLN A 273 4.94 13.78 -5.31
C GLN A 273 6.09 14.76 -5.60
N ALA A 274 7.04 14.92 -4.68
CA ALA A 274 8.28 15.64 -4.93
C ALA A 274 9.02 15.09 -6.16
N THR A 275 9.73 15.97 -6.86
CA THR A 275 10.46 15.64 -8.09
C THR A 275 11.91 16.13 -8.01
N ILE A 276 12.77 15.55 -8.84
CA ILE A 276 14.19 15.89 -8.90
C ILE A 276 14.67 15.94 -10.35
N GLU A 277 15.55 16.88 -10.64
CA GLU A 277 16.51 16.78 -11.74
C GLU A 277 17.89 16.46 -11.15
N TYR A 278 18.50 15.35 -11.54
CA TYR A 278 19.80 14.91 -11.05
C TYR A 278 20.70 14.60 -12.23
N ASP A 279 21.57 15.53 -12.60
CA ASP A 279 22.44 15.40 -13.77
C ASP A 279 23.89 15.70 -13.46
N ASN A 280 24.78 14.88 -14.01
CA ASN A 280 26.24 14.97 -13.85
C ASN A 280 26.71 15.18 -12.39
N SER A 281 25.95 14.64 -11.43
CA SER A 281 26.19 14.79 -10.00
C SER A 281 26.60 13.46 -9.38
N THR A 282 27.28 13.53 -8.23
CA THR A 282 27.72 12.35 -7.47
C THR A 282 27.31 12.43 -6.02
N GLY A 283 26.66 11.37 -5.52
CA GLY A 283 26.32 11.22 -4.09
C GLY A 283 27.42 10.56 -3.27
N THR A 284 27.13 10.31 -1.99
CA THR A 284 28.01 9.64 -1.02
C THR A 284 28.38 8.23 -1.50
N GLY A 285 27.41 7.52 -2.08
CA GLY A 285 27.60 6.22 -2.72
C GLY A 285 27.70 5.04 -1.76
N GLY A 286 27.96 3.84 -2.33
CA GLY A 286 28.05 2.60 -1.56
C GLY A 286 26.70 2.14 -1.02
N TYR A 287 26.52 2.18 0.30
CA TYR A 287 25.23 1.86 0.95
C TYR A 287 24.29 3.08 1.02
N THR A 288 24.79 4.27 0.72
CA THR A 288 23.99 5.49 0.70
C THR A 288 23.45 5.70 -0.71
N ASP A 289 22.13 5.67 -0.86
CA ASP A 289 21.44 5.99 -2.10
C ASP A 289 21.61 7.49 -2.41
N SER A 290 21.86 7.83 -3.69
CA SER A 290 21.98 9.23 -4.10
C SER A 290 20.65 9.98 -3.92
N TRP A 291 19.54 9.30 -4.14
CA TRP A 291 18.22 9.77 -3.72
C TRP A 291 17.18 8.65 -3.71
N ILE A 292 16.13 8.82 -2.91
CA ILE A 292 14.93 7.99 -2.93
C ILE A 292 13.67 8.85 -3.05
N ARG A 293 12.60 8.27 -3.61
CA ARG A 293 11.23 8.78 -3.46
C ARG A 293 10.47 7.95 -2.44
N LEU A 294 10.18 8.57 -1.30
CA LEU A 294 9.55 7.98 -0.15
C LEU A 294 8.11 8.47 0.00
N LEU A 295 7.15 7.56 -0.07
CA LEU A 295 5.76 7.89 0.19
C LEU A 295 5.51 8.05 1.70
N SER A 296 4.71 9.05 2.09
CA SER A 296 4.33 9.28 3.49
C SER A 296 3.46 8.13 4.05
N LYS A 297 2.63 7.53 3.20
CA LYS A 297 1.85 6.31 3.48
C LYS A 297 1.58 5.57 2.15
N ARG A 298 0.99 4.38 2.20
CA ARG A 298 0.49 3.69 0.99
C ARG A 298 -0.88 3.09 1.27
N GLU A 299 -1.90 3.93 1.19
CA GLU A 299 -3.28 3.59 1.49
C GLU A 299 -4.04 3.22 0.22
N LEU A 300 -4.64 2.03 0.21
CA LEU A 300 -5.53 1.58 -0.85
C LEU A 300 -6.96 1.77 -0.37
N ILE A 301 -7.77 2.45 -1.17
CA ILE A 301 -9.22 2.59 -0.99
C ILE A 301 -9.87 1.64 -1.99
N VAL A 302 -10.73 0.74 -1.53
CA VAL A 302 -11.29 -0.32 -2.36
C VAL A 302 -12.80 -0.26 -2.30
N ASN A 303 -13.46 -0.49 -3.43
CA ASN A 303 -14.91 -0.63 -3.51
C ASN A 303 -15.41 -1.98 -2.94
N ALA A 304 -14.91 -2.41 -1.78
CA ALA A 304 -15.31 -3.65 -1.12
C ALA A 304 -15.11 -3.55 0.41
N PRO A 305 -16.13 -3.89 1.24
CA PRO A 305 -15.99 -3.89 2.69
C PRO A 305 -15.03 -4.97 3.21
N THR A 306 -14.97 -6.12 2.51
CA THR A 306 -14.08 -7.23 2.86
C THR A 306 -13.38 -7.75 1.62
N ALA A 307 -12.04 -7.79 1.66
CA ALA A 307 -11.23 -8.32 0.58
C ALA A 307 -9.88 -8.82 1.09
N THR A 308 -9.30 -9.83 0.43
CA THR A 308 -7.89 -10.18 0.60
C THR A 308 -7.04 -9.32 -0.34
N VAL A 309 -5.94 -8.78 0.18
CA VAL A 309 -5.03 -7.90 -0.56
C VAL A 309 -3.63 -8.50 -0.54
N VAL A 310 -3.11 -8.80 -1.72
CA VAL A 310 -1.75 -9.30 -1.93
C VAL A 310 -1.00 -8.31 -2.81
N ALA A 311 -0.01 -7.63 -2.23
CA ALA A 311 0.93 -6.78 -2.97
C ALA A 311 2.28 -7.50 -3.05
N THR A 312 2.86 -7.62 -4.24
CA THR A 312 4.11 -8.35 -4.48
C THR A 312 5.08 -7.48 -5.27
N GLY A 313 6.36 -7.50 -4.90
CA GLY A 313 7.40 -6.71 -5.57
C GLY A 313 7.29 -5.20 -5.28
N ILE A 314 6.72 -4.82 -4.13
CA ILE A 314 6.59 -3.42 -3.72
C ILE A 314 7.77 -2.97 -2.87
N GLY A 315 8.10 -1.69 -2.89
CA GLY A 315 9.18 -1.13 -2.10
C GLY A 315 10.57 -1.38 -2.67
N TYR A 316 11.56 -0.79 -2.02
CA TYR A 316 12.97 -1.10 -2.21
C TYR A 316 13.23 -2.58 -1.90
N GLY A 317 13.91 -3.27 -2.82
CA GLY A 317 14.20 -4.70 -2.72
C GLY A 317 13.03 -5.67 -3.04
N GLY A 318 11.82 -5.18 -3.38
CA GLY A 318 10.72 -6.03 -3.87
C GLY A 318 10.03 -6.90 -2.81
N ASN A 319 9.35 -6.27 -1.88
CA ASN A 319 8.63 -6.89 -0.76
C ASN A 319 7.28 -7.50 -1.16
N THR A 320 6.79 -8.44 -0.35
CA THR A 320 5.42 -8.98 -0.43
C THR A 320 4.64 -8.66 0.84
N VAL A 321 3.41 -8.20 0.68
CA VAL A 321 2.43 -7.97 1.75
C VAL A 321 1.18 -8.79 1.45
N ASN A 322 0.72 -9.52 2.45
CA ASN A 322 -0.58 -10.17 2.45
C ASN A 322 -1.37 -9.64 3.64
N THR A 323 -2.52 -9.04 3.36
CA THR A 323 -3.37 -8.39 4.35
C THR A 323 -4.83 -8.51 3.92
N ILE A 324 -5.74 -8.04 4.78
CA ILE A 324 -7.17 -8.02 4.51
C ILE A 324 -7.72 -6.62 4.73
N ILE A 325 -8.76 -6.29 3.97
CA ILE A 325 -9.70 -5.23 4.31
C ILE A 325 -10.82 -5.88 5.11
N ASN A 326 -11.18 -5.27 6.23
CA ASN A 326 -12.29 -5.66 7.08
C ASN A 326 -12.95 -4.38 7.59
N GLY A 327 -13.57 -3.65 6.67
CA GLY A 327 -14.29 -2.42 6.91
C GLY A 327 -15.71 -2.68 7.43
N ASP A 328 -16.33 -1.61 7.91
CA ASP A 328 -17.76 -1.59 8.26
C ASP A 328 -18.59 -1.61 6.97
N ILE A 329 -19.56 -2.52 6.91
CA ILE A 329 -20.47 -2.71 5.77
C ILE A 329 -21.27 -1.44 5.45
N ASP A 330 -21.56 -0.62 6.46
CA ASP A 330 -22.38 0.59 6.35
C ASP A 330 -21.54 1.87 6.17
N ASP A 331 -20.20 1.79 6.24
CA ASP A 331 -19.29 2.94 6.14
C ASP A 331 -18.13 2.70 5.16
N SER A 332 -18.35 3.11 3.91
CA SER A 332 -17.34 3.04 2.84
C SER A 332 -16.01 3.76 3.13
N SER A 333 -15.97 4.69 4.08
CA SER A 333 -14.71 5.36 4.46
C SER A 333 -13.73 4.44 5.18
N THR A 334 -14.20 3.29 5.66
CA THR A 334 -13.41 2.26 6.34
C THR A 334 -12.88 1.18 5.40
N TRP A 335 -13.24 1.21 4.10
CA TRP A 335 -12.84 0.22 3.11
C TRP A 335 -11.43 0.50 2.58
N VAL A 336 -10.49 0.56 3.51
CA VAL A 336 -9.12 1.01 3.28
C VAL A 336 -8.10 0.05 3.89
N VAL A 337 -6.91 -0.02 3.29
CA VAL A 337 -5.78 -0.75 3.87
C VAL A 337 -4.44 -0.08 3.56
N ASN A 338 -3.53 -0.06 4.53
CA ASN A 338 -2.18 0.44 4.33
C ASN A 338 -1.21 -0.72 4.01
N ILE A 339 -0.59 -0.68 2.84
CA ILE A 339 0.44 -1.65 2.41
C ILE A 339 1.88 -1.16 2.70
N GLY A 340 2.04 0.13 3.01
CA GLY A 340 3.32 0.79 3.31
C GLY A 340 3.70 0.69 4.79
N THR A 341 3.75 -0.52 5.34
CA THR A 341 3.97 -0.77 6.78
C THR A 341 5.39 -0.53 7.28
N SER A 342 6.33 -0.22 6.39
CA SER A 342 7.72 0.13 6.70
C SER A 342 8.25 1.07 5.63
N GLU A 343 9.28 1.85 5.95
CA GLU A 343 10.00 2.71 5.01
C GLU A 343 10.38 2.01 3.71
N GLN A 344 11.04 0.86 3.81
CA GLN A 344 11.41 0.03 2.66
C GLN A 344 10.22 -0.29 1.73
N LYS A 345 8.99 -0.42 2.25
CA LYS A 345 7.78 -0.67 1.44
C LYS A 345 7.17 0.60 0.83
N ARG A 346 7.61 1.78 1.29
CA ARG A 346 7.14 3.10 0.85
C ARG A 346 8.07 3.75 -0.17
N ILE A 347 9.29 3.24 -0.34
CA ILE A 347 10.22 3.68 -1.39
C ILE A 347 9.75 3.14 -2.74
N VAL A 348 9.48 4.03 -3.69
CA VAL A 348 8.89 3.66 -5.01
C VAL A 348 9.80 3.95 -6.20
N GLU A 349 10.87 4.70 -5.97
CA GLU A 349 11.81 5.16 -7.00
C GLU A 349 13.10 5.59 -6.32
N TRP A 350 14.25 5.38 -6.96
CA TRP A 350 15.55 5.67 -6.38
C TRP A 350 16.66 5.77 -7.42
N LEU A 351 17.75 6.42 -7.04
CA LEU A 351 19.07 6.29 -7.66
C LEU A 351 20.01 5.73 -6.60
N ASP A 352 20.46 4.49 -6.80
CA ASP A 352 21.22 3.79 -5.76
C ASP A 352 22.62 4.37 -5.54
N GLY A 353 23.32 3.89 -4.51
CA GLY A 353 24.68 4.32 -4.20
C GLY A 353 25.74 3.99 -5.28
N ASN A 354 25.38 3.26 -6.34
CA ASN A 354 26.23 3.01 -7.50
C ASN A 354 25.82 3.87 -8.72
N GLY A 355 24.84 4.77 -8.56
CA GLY A 355 24.30 5.59 -9.64
C GLY A 355 23.37 4.81 -10.59
N VAL A 356 22.78 3.70 -10.13
CA VAL A 356 21.82 2.91 -10.92
C VAL A 356 20.40 3.32 -10.57
N TYR A 357 19.67 3.82 -11.57
CA TYR A 357 18.27 4.18 -11.42
C TYR A 357 17.40 2.93 -11.25
N GLY A 358 16.47 2.98 -10.30
CA GLY A 358 15.45 1.98 -10.05
C GLY A 358 14.07 2.60 -9.83
N GLN A 359 13.05 1.90 -10.29
CA GLN A 359 11.65 2.23 -10.00
C GLN A 359 10.89 0.95 -9.70
N GLU A 360 10.01 1.02 -8.70
CA GLU A 360 9.15 -0.09 -8.33
C GLU A 360 8.26 -0.53 -9.50
N SER A 361 8.16 -1.84 -9.71
CA SER A 361 7.26 -2.46 -10.69
C SER A 361 6.32 -3.49 -10.04
N GLY A 362 5.92 -3.23 -8.80
CA GLY A 362 5.10 -4.13 -8.00
C GLY A 362 3.71 -4.35 -8.56
N ILE A 363 3.07 -5.44 -8.15
CA ILE A 363 1.72 -5.85 -8.56
C ILE A 363 0.84 -5.94 -7.32
N LEU A 364 -0.41 -5.54 -7.49
CA LEU A 364 -1.46 -5.57 -6.49
C LEU A 364 -2.60 -6.48 -6.98
N LYS A 365 -2.94 -7.48 -6.17
CA LYS A 365 -4.09 -8.34 -6.37
C LYS A 365 -5.05 -8.23 -5.19
N ILE A 366 -6.28 -7.82 -5.47
CA ILE A 366 -7.37 -7.73 -4.50
C ILE A 366 -8.41 -8.75 -4.86
N THR A 367 -8.86 -9.55 -3.90
CA THR A 367 -9.85 -10.62 -4.13
C THR A 367 -10.98 -10.53 -3.11
N VAL A 368 -12.20 -10.38 -3.61
CA VAL A 368 -13.44 -10.50 -2.84
C VAL A 368 -13.97 -11.92 -3.06
N GLU A 369 -13.87 -12.76 -2.04
CA GLU A 369 -14.30 -14.16 -2.10
C GLU A 369 -15.74 -14.29 -1.60
N THR A 370 -16.59 -14.92 -2.41
CA THR A 370 -18.01 -15.11 -2.09
C THR A 370 -18.49 -16.49 -2.52
N ASN A 371 -19.69 -16.89 -2.09
CA ASN A 371 -20.33 -18.08 -2.63
C ASN A 371 -20.89 -17.89 -4.05
N TRP A 372 -20.88 -16.67 -4.60
CA TRP A 372 -21.21 -16.42 -6.02
C TRP A 372 -19.99 -16.56 -6.95
N GLY A 373 -18.79 -16.60 -6.37
CA GLY A 373 -17.51 -16.58 -7.09
C GLY A 373 -16.50 -15.62 -6.46
N ASN A 374 -15.34 -15.52 -7.11
CA ASN A 374 -14.26 -14.61 -6.70
C ASN A 374 -14.20 -13.41 -7.65
N PHE A 375 -14.28 -12.21 -7.09
CA PHE A 375 -14.13 -10.96 -7.83
C PHE A 375 -12.75 -10.37 -7.57
N VAL A 376 -12.04 -10.00 -8.63
CA VAL A 376 -10.61 -9.69 -8.56
C VAL A 376 -10.31 -8.35 -9.22
N ALA A 377 -9.48 -7.54 -8.54
CA ALA A 377 -8.67 -6.50 -9.20
C ALA A 377 -7.22 -6.99 -9.27
N ASP A 378 -6.60 -6.89 -10.44
CA ASP A 378 -5.20 -7.24 -10.67
C ASP A 378 -4.56 -6.09 -11.45
N THR A 379 -3.69 -5.33 -10.79
CA THR A 379 -3.18 -4.04 -11.29
C THR A 379 -1.75 -3.79 -10.81
N THR A 380 -1.07 -2.81 -11.40
CA THR A 380 0.23 -2.34 -10.89
C THR A 380 0.05 -1.67 -9.53
N ALA A 381 1.01 -1.89 -8.62
CA ALA A 381 1.02 -1.23 -7.33
C ALA A 381 1.11 0.30 -7.54
N PRO A 382 0.23 1.10 -6.90
CA PRO A 382 0.28 2.55 -7.04
C PRO A 382 1.57 3.14 -6.48
N LEU A 383 2.15 4.11 -7.19
CA LEU A 383 3.36 4.85 -6.78
C LEU A 383 3.02 6.20 -6.11
N THR A 384 1.84 6.28 -5.51
CA THR A 384 1.27 7.45 -4.82
C THR A 384 0.91 7.07 -3.39
N SER A 385 0.76 8.06 -2.51
CA SER A 385 0.48 7.82 -1.09
C SER A 385 -0.92 7.27 -0.81
N SER A 386 -1.86 7.51 -1.72
CA SER A 386 -3.20 6.95 -1.73
C SER A 386 -3.64 6.59 -3.14
N ALA A 387 -4.47 5.55 -3.28
CA ALA A 387 -5.06 5.16 -4.55
C ALA A 387 -6.41 4.46 -4.36
N ASN A 388 -7.33 4.73 -5.29
CA ASN A 388 -8.58 3.98 -5.40
C ASN A 388 -8.38 2.79 -6.33
N ILE A 389 -8.78 1.60 -5.87
CA ILE A 389 -8.70 0.35 -6.62
C ILE A 389 -10.10 -0.25 -6.71
N ASP A 390 -10.63 -0.32 -7.92
CA ASP A 390 -11.95 -0.88 -8.17
C ASP A 390 -11.85 -2.38 -8.50
N VAL A 391 -12.37 -3.21 -7.61
CA VAL A 391 -12.73 -4.60 -7.88
C VAL A 391 -13.83 -4.60 -8.93
N VAL A 392 -13.64 -5.42 -9.96
CA VAL A 392 -14.62 -5.59 -11.03
C VAL A 392 -15.69 -6.57 -10.55
N TYR A 393 -16.94 -6.15 -10.62
CA TYR A 393 -18.13 -6.94 -10.29
C TYR A 393 -18.90 -7.32 -11.57
N PRO A 394 -19.69 -8.41 -11.57
CA PRO A 394 -20.54 -8.78 -12.70
C PRO A 394 -21.64 -7.73 -12.94
N GLN A 395 -22.30 -7.76 -14.10
CA GLN A 395 -23.43 -6.87 -14.42
C GLN A 395 -24.65 -7.72 -14.77
N LEU A 396 -25.49 -7.99 -13.79
CA LEU A 396 -26.58 -8.95 -13.86
C LEU A 396 -27.95 -8.28 -14.03
N SER A 397 -28.85 -8.96 -14.74
CA SER A 397 -30.27 -8.64 -14.79
C SER A 397 -31.12 -9.91 -14.81
N ILE A 398 -32.28 -9.87 -14.15
CA ILE A 398 -33.36 -10.82 -14.38
C ILE A 398 -34.25 -10.20 -15.43
N ASP A 399 -34.14 -10.62 -16.68
CA ASP A 399 -34.81 -9.95 -17.79
C ASP A 399 -36.30 -10.26 -17.84
N LYS A 400 -36.67 -11.50 -17.55
CA LYS A 400 -38.05 -12.01 -17.66
C LYS A 400 -38.35 -13.15 -16.70
N ILE A 401 -39.62 -13.26 -16.32
CA ILE A 401 -40.19 -14.40 -15.60
C ILE A 401 -41.47 -14.81 -16.33
N GLU A 402 -41.46 -15.99 -16.94
CA GLU A 402 -42.54 -16.51 -17.79
C GLU A 402 -43.12 -17.81 -17.19
N PRO A 403 -44.27 -17.75 -16.51
CA PRO A 403 -45.01 -18.94 -16.09
C PRO A 403 -45.44 -19.76 -17.31
N GLU A 404 -45.44 -21.09 -17.19
CA GLU A 404 -45.81 -22.01 -18.28
C GLU A 404 -47.27 -21.79 -18.75
N ALA A 405 -48.14 -21.38 -17.83
CA ALA A 405 -49.53 -21.01 -18.12
C ALA A 405 -50.04 -19.95 -17.14
N VAL A 406 -51.10 -19.22 -17.52
CA VAL A 406 -51.75 -18.20 -16.68
C VAL A 406 -52.72 -18.79 -15.63
N THR A 407 -52.82 -20.11 -15.57
CA THR A 407 -53.66 -20.86 -14.62
C THR A 407 -52.91 -22.07 -14.08
N ALA A 408 -53.05 -22.36 -12.79
CA ALA A 408 -52.40 -23.49 -12.14
C ALA A 408 -53.28 -24.11 -11.04
N ASP A 409 -53.04 -25.39 -10.73
CA ASP A 409 -53.75 -26.12 -9.67
C ASP A 409 -53.05 -25.90 -8.32
N THR A 410 -53.80 -25.55 -7.27
CA THR A 410 -53.22 -25.44 -5.92
C THR A 410 -52.60 -26.77 -5.46
N GLY A 411 -51.46 -26.68 -4.78
CA GLY A 411 -50.70 -27.83 -4.29
C GLY A 411 -50.00 -28.66 -5.37
N ARG A 412 -49.99 -28.22 -6.64
CA ARG A 412 -49.25 -28.86 -7.73
C ARG A 412 -48.11 -27.99 -8.23
N SER A 413 -47.11 -28.63 -8.84
CA SER A 413 -45.97 -27.96 -9.46
C SER A 413 -46.40 -27.16 -10.68
N HIS A 414 -45.99 -25.90 -10.75
CA HIS A 414 -46.14 -25.05 -11.92
C HIS A 414 -44.76 -24.66 -12.47
N GLY A 415 -44.52 -24.89 -13.76
CA GLY A 415 -43.27 -24.52 -14.41
C GLY A 415 -43.16 -23.00 -14.59
N VAL A 416 -41.99 -22.44 -14.30
CA VAL A 416 -41.68 -21.03 -14.57
C VAL A 416 -40.30 -20.96 -15.20
N MET A 417 -40.18 -20.21 -16.31
CA MET A 417 -38.90 -19.92 -16.96
C MET A 417 -38.42 -18.54 -16.54
N ILE A 418 -37.19 -18.46 -16.04
CA ILE A 418 -36.56 -17.18 -15.68
C ILE A 418 -35.41 -16.92 -16.65
N THR A 419 -35.43 -15.78 -17.34
CA THR A 419 -34.33 -15.33 -18.19
C THR A 419 -33.41 -14.42 -17.39
N ILE A 420 -32.15 -14.80 -17.29
CA ILE A 420 -31.09 -14.03 -16.63
C ILE A 420 -30.03 -13.64 -17.67
N SER A 421 -29.49 -12.43 -17.57
CA SER A 421 -28.38 -11.95 -18.39
C SER A 421 -27.21 -11.48 -17.52
N ASN A 422 -26.00 -11.71 -18.02
CA ASN A 422 -24.77 -11.10 -17.52
C ASN A 422 -24.15 -10.24 -18.64
N THR A 423 -24.33 -8.93 -18.57
CA THR A 423 -23.74 -7.99 -19.52
C THR A 423 -22.30 -7.58 -19.15
N GLY A 424 -21.80 -8.09 -18.03
CA GLY A 424 -20.49 -7.78 -17.48
C GLY A 424 -19.37 -8.62 -18.09
N THR A 425 -18.20 -8.55 -17.47
CA THR A 425 -16.96 -9.20 -17.95
C THR A 425 -16.54 -10.40 -17.10
N ILE A 426 -17.27 -10.72 -16.03
CA ILE A 426 -16.92 -11.76 -15.06
C ILE A 426 -18.05 -12.79 -14.96
N ALA A 427 -17.68 -14.07 -15.02
CA ALA A 427 -18.59 -15.19 -14.79
C ALA A 427 -19.04 -15.24 -13.32
N VAL A 428 -20.30 -15.60 -13.08
CA VAL A 428 -20.87 -15.61 -11.73
C VAL A 428 -21.97 -16.68 -11.62
N ASP A 429 -22.13 -17.24 -10.43
CA ASP A 429 -23.23 -18.14 -10.07
C ASP A 429 -24.06 -17.51 -8.94
N PRO A 430 -25.01 -16.62 -9.28
CA PRO A 430 -25.76 -15.87 -8.28
C PRO A 430 -26.84 -16.72 -7.60
N ASN A 431 -27.23 -16.34 -6.40
CA ASN A 431 -28.42 -16.90 -5.76
C ASN A 431 -29.65 -16.08 -6.15
N VAL A 432 -30.73 -16.73 -6.56
CA VAL A 432 -32.01 -16.08 -6.86
C VAL A 432 -33.07 -16.55 -5.86
N ARG A 433 -33.88 -15.60 -5.38
CA ARG A 433 -34.99 -15.85 -4.45
C ARG A 433 -36.26 -15.22 -4.98
N CYS A 434 -37.36 -15.97 -4.90
CA CYS A 434 -38.65 -15.53 -5.40
C CYS A 434 -39.67 -15.36 -4.26
N SER A 435 -40.54 -14.37 -4.38
CA SER A 435 -41.59 -14.04 -3.42
C SER A 435 -42.92 -13.76 -4.10
N VAL A 436 -44.01 -13.98 -3.36
CA VAL A 436 -45.37 -13.51 -3.67
C VAL A 436 -45.68 -12.40 -2.68
N GLY A 437 -45.73 -11.16 -3.16
CA GLY A 437 -45.69 -9.99 -2.28
C GLY A 437 -44.44 -10.01 -1.39
N ASP A 438 -44.65 -9.85 -0.08
CA ASP A 438 -43.57 -9.83 0.93
C ASP A 438 -43.22 -11.22 1.50
N VAL A 439 -43.84 -12.29 0.99
CA VAL A 439 -43.66 -13.65 1.50
C VAL A 439 -42.85 -14.46 0.50
N GLU A 440 -41.80 -15.12 0.95
CA GLU A 440 -41.03 -16.05 0.13
C GLU A 440 -41.92 -17.15 -0.45
N ALA A 441 -41.80 -17.34 -1.76
CA ALA A 441 -42.58 -18.32 -2.50
C ALA A 441 -41.93 -19.72 -2.41
N ASP A 442 -42.76 -20.76 -2.35
CA ASP A 442 -42.29 -22.14 -2.43
C ASP A 442 -41.85 -22.45 -3.87
N THR A 443 -40.54 -22.37 -4.11
CA THR A 443 -39.94 -22.54 -5.44
C THR A 443 -38.67 -23.37 -5.39
N THR A 444 -38.27 -23.93 -6.53
CA THR A 444 -36.96 -24.60 -6.68
C THR A 444 -35.83 -23.63 -7.03
N ALA A 445 -36.06 -22.31 -6.97
CA ALA A 445 -35.07 -21.30 -7.39
C ALA A 445 -33.74 -21.44 -6.65
N ASN A 446 -33.76 -21.76 -5.35
CA ASN A 446 -32.57 -21.95 -4.53
C ASN A 446 -31.67 -23.15 -4.90
N THR A 447 -32.12 -24.05 -5.79
CA THR A 447 -31.35 -25.24 -6.22
C THR A 447 -31.10 -25.27 -7.72
N ALA A 448 -31.57 -24.27 -8.45
CA ALA A 448 -31.33 -24.15 -9.88
C ALA A 448 -29.89 -23.70 -10.17
N ASN A 449 -29.41 -23.96 -11.38
CA ASN A 449 -28.08 -23.54 -11.83
C ASN A 449 -28.16 -22.15 -12.46
N TRP A 450 -27.74 -21.15 -11.71
CA TRP A 450 -27.77 -19.74 -12.09
C TRP A 450 -26.48 -19.26 -12.74
N ALA A 451 -25.46 -20.12 -12.86
CA ALA A 451 -24.20 -19.78 -13.49
C ALA A 451 -24.42 -19.18 -14.89
N VAL A 452 -23.86 -17.98 -15.08
CA VAL A 452 -23.90 -17.18 -16.30
C VAL A 452 -22.52 -16.63 -16.63
N GLU A 453 -22.06 -16.91 -17.84
CA GLU A 453 -20.79 -16.42 -18.38
C GLU A 453 -20.89 -14.95 -18.83
N PRO A 454 -19.76 -14.25 -19.04
CA PRO A 454 -19.75 -12.89 -19.56
C PRO A 454 -20.46 -12.77 -20.92
N GLY A 455 -21.40 -11.83 -21.03
CA GLY A 455 -22.21 -11.61 -22.23
C GLY A 455 -23.28 -12.67 -22.49
N GLU A 456 -23.49 -13.62 -21.57
CA GLU A 456 -24.48 -14.67 -21.71
C GLU A 456 -25.86 -14.22 -21.27
N THR A 457 -26.88 -14.64 -22.02
CA THR A 457 -28.29 -14.67 -21.61
C THR A 457 -28.74 -16.12 -21.57
N LYS A 458 -29.35 -16.53 -20.46
CA LYS A 458 -29.71 -17.92 -20.19
C LYS A 458 -31.11 -18.02 -19.61
N ASP A 459 -31.85 -19.04 -20.04
CA ASP A 459 -33.13 -19.40 -19.45
C ASP A 459 -32.93 -20.50 -18.40
N VAL A 460 -33.46 -20.28 -17.20
CA VAL A 460 -33.36 -21.18 -16.04
C VAL A 460 -34.76 -21.66 -15.67
N PRO A 461 -35.08 -22.97 -15.83
CA PRO A 461 -36.35 -23.51 -15.42
C PRO A 461 -36.41 -23.68 -13.90
N ILE A 462 -37.49 -23.20 -13.28
CA ILE A 462 -37.82 -23.47 -11.89
C ILE A 462 -39.25 -24.01 -11.77
N THR A 463 -39.56 -24.60 -10.63
CA THR A 463 -40.93 -24.97 -10.25
C THR A 463 -41.42 -24.03 -9.17
N TRP A 464 -42.69 -23.63 -9.25
CA TRP A 464 -43.41 -22.85 -8.25
C TRP A 464 -44.60 -23.65 -7.71
N TYR A 465 -44.77 -23.66 -6.39
CA TYR A 465 -45.91 -24.22 -5.68
C TYR A 465 -46.68 -23.12 -4.95
N HIS A 466 -48.01 -23.20 -5.01
CA HIS A 466 -48.91 -22.30 -4.31
C HIS A 466 -50.09 -23.07 -3.72
N TYR A 467 -50.57 -22.65 -2.56
CA TYR A 467 -51.48 -23.47 -1.74
C TYR A 467 -52.84 -22.79 -1.45
N SER A 468 -53.04 -21.56 -1.91
CA SER A 468 -54.28 -20.81 -1.81
C SER A 468 -54.88 -20.52 -3.19
N ASP A 469 -56.21 -20.49 -3.23
CA ASP A 469 -56.99 -20.10 -4.41
C ASP A 469 -56.99 -18.58 -4.54
N GLU A 470 -56.14 -18.05 -5.41
CA GLU A 470 -56.00 -16.63 -5.69
C GLU A 470 -55.19 -16.39 -6.96
N ALA A 471 -55.24 -15.16 -7.47
CA ALA A 471 -54.39 -14.74 -8.57
C ALA A 471 -53.19 -13.99 -7.99
N VAL A 472 -51.98 -14.46 -8.29
CA VAL A 472 -50.73 -13.97 -7.70
C VAL A 472 -49.63 -13.85 -8.74
N GLU A 473 -48.72 -12.91 -8.51
CA GLU A 473 -47.52 -12.69 -9.32
C GLU A 473 -46.28 -13.18 -8.55
N LEU A 474 -45.30 -13.70 -9.28
CA LEU A 474 -44.03 -14.15 -8.73
C LEU A 474 -42.95 -13.08 -9.00
N THR A 475 -42.37 -12.53 -7.95
CA THR A 475 -41.24 -11.58 -8.06
C THR A 475 -39.95 -12.28 -7.67
N CYS A 476 -38.94 -12.28 -8.53
CA CYS A 476 -37.64 -12.88 -8.23
C CYS A 476 -36.54 -11.81 -8.20
N ASN A 477 -35.68 -11.90 -7.19
CA ASN A 477 -34.60 -10.97 -6.89
C ASN A 477 -33.29 -11.74 -6.67
N PHE A 478 -32.15 -11.06 -6.86
CA PHE A 478 -30.87 -11.61 -6.45
C PHE A 478 -30.71 -11.58 -4.92
N LEU A 479 -30.21 -12.67 -4.33
CA LEU A 479 -29.91 -12.78 -2.91
C LEU A 479 -28.42 -12.56 -2.65
N TYR A 480 -28.06 -11.31 -2.38
CA TYR A 480 -26.68 -10.90 -2.12
C TYR A 480 -26.14 -11.51 -0.82
N PRO A 481 -24.91 -12.05 -0.82
CA PRO A 481 -24.13 -12.26 0.39
C PRO A 481 -23.83 -10.91 1.05
N ASP A 482 -23.68 -10.88 2.38
CA ASP A 482 -23.43 -9.65 3.15
C ASP A 482 -22.28 -8.80 2.56
N VAL A 483 -21.20 -9.44 2.09
CA VAL A 483 -20.05 -8.75 1.49
C VAL A 483 -20.36 -8.05 0.15
N LEU A 484 -21.42 -8.45 -0.56
CA LEU A 484 -21.85 -7.85 -1.83
C LEU A 484 -23.01 -6.86 -1.67
N GLU A 485 -23.72 -6.88 -0.54
CA GLU A 485 -24.88 -6.03 -0.33
C GLU A 485 -24.59 -4.52 -0.49
N PRO A 486 -23.48 -3.98 0.06
CA PRO A 486 -23.13 -2.56 -0.11
C PRO A 486 -22.79 -2.14 -1.54
N VAL A 487 -22.43 -3.11 -2.38
CA VAL A 487 -22.01 -2.91 -3.78
C VAL A 487 -23.03 -3.49 -4.76
N SER A 488 -24.23 -3.82 -4.29
CA SER A 488 -25.30 -4.40 -5.10
C SER A 488 -25.68 -3.54 -6.30
N ASN A 489 -25.60 -2.21 -6.18
CA ASN A 489 -25.80 -1.25 -7.27
C ASN A 489 -24.73 -1.33 -8.37
N LEU A 490 -23.54 -1.84 -8.05
CA LEU A 490 -22.48 -2.14 -9.01
C LEU A 490 -22.67 -3.51 -9.66
N ILE A 491 -23.57 -4.35 -9.13
CA ILE A 491 -23.81 -5.71 -9.61
C ILE A 491 -25.07 -5.79 -10.48
N ALA A 492 -26.17 -5.17 -10.08
CA ALA A 492 -27.41 -5.17 -10.84
C ALA A 492 -28.13 -3.82 -10.74
N THR A 493 -28.73 -3.39 -11.86
CA THR A 493 -29.43 -2.10 -11.96
C THR A 493 -30.86 -2.11 -11.39
N GLU A 494 -31.49 -3.28 -11.27
CA GLU A 494 -32.84 -3.43 -10.69
C GLU A 494 -32.88 -4.64 -9.75
N ALA A 495 -33.55 -4.49 -8.60
CA ALA A 495 -33.55 -5.50 -7.53
C ALA A 495 -34.18 -6.83 -7.93
N GLY A 496 -35.02 -6.86 -8.99
CA GLY A 496 -35.66 -8.06 -9.50
C GLY A 496 -36.70 -7.76 -10.57
N THR A 497 -37.38 -8.82 -11.04
CA THR A 497 -38.44 -8.77 -12.04
C THR A 497 -39.67 -9.50 -11.53
N THR A 498 -40.85 -9.12 -12.00
CA THR A 498 -42.15 -9.72 -11.65
C THR A 498 -42.76 -10.42 -12.85
N SER A 499 -43.32 -11.60 -12.63
CA SER A 499 -44.04 -12.38 -13.65
C SER A 499 -45.38 -11.75 -14.03
N GLY A 500 -46.01 -12.26 -15.09
CA GLY A 500 -47.45 -12.12 -15.25
C GLY A 500 -48.22 -12.85 -14.14
N GLU A 501 -49.47 -12.43 -13.91
CA GLU A 501 -50.37 -13.04 -12.92
C GLU A 501 -50.73 -14.49 -13.30
N VAL A 502 -50.68 -15.39 -12.31
CA VAL A 502 -51.14 -16.78 -12.42
C VAL A 502 -52.34 -16.98 -11.50
N SER A 503 -53.46 -17.44 -12.07
CA SER A 503 -54.67 -17.77 -11.32
C SER A 503 -54.58 -19.20 -10.78
N TRP A 504 -54.44 -19.34 -9.46
CA TRP A 504 -54.44 -20.61 -8.77
C TRP A 504 -55.84 -21.01 -8.34
N THR A 505 -56.26 -22.21 -8.71
CA THR A 505 -57.56 -22.76 -8.32
C THR A 505 -57.39 -24.16 -7.80
N SER A 506 -58.13 -24.52 -6.76
CA SER A 506 -58.27 -25.91 -6.36
C SER A 506 -58.83 -26.68 -7.54
N ALA A 507 -58.07 -27.67 -8.02
CA ALA A 507 -58.55 -28.56 -9.06
C ALA A 507 -59.89 -29.12 -8.62
N GLU A 508 -60.94 -28.94 -9.43
CA GLU A 508 -62.18 -29.67 -9.18
C GLU A 508 -61.80 -31.16 -9.11
N GLU A 509 -62.11 -31.82 -7.98
CA GLU A 509 -62.09 -33.27 -7.94
C GLU A 509 -63.13 -33.73 -8.98
N VAL A 510 -62.68 -33.93 -10.21
CA VAL A 510 -63.44 -34.73 -11.15
C VAL A 510 -63.40 -36.10 -10.51
N GLU A 511 -64.47 -36.48 -9.81
CA GLU A 511 -64.83 -37.88 -9.64
C GLU A 511 -65.03 -38.44 -11.05
N GLU A 512 -63.94 -38.72 -11.76
CA GLU A 512 -63.93 -39.70 -12.83
C GLU A 512 -64.11 -41.06 -12.15
N LEU A 513 -65.31 -41.30 -11.62
CA LEU A 513 -65.79 -42.66 -11.46
C LEU A 513 -65.72 -43.28 -12.86
N PRO A 514 -64.88 -44.30 -13.09
CA PRO A 514 -64.68 -44.81 -14.44
C PRO A 514 -66.02 -45.29 -14.97
N ILE A 515 -66.48 -44.76 -16.12
CA ILE A 515 -67.68 -45.25 -16.82
C ILE A 515 -67.59 -46.77 -17.04
N ILE A 516 -66.36 -47.31 -17.10
CA ILE A 516 -66.03 -48.74 -17.15
C ILE A 516 -66.61 -49.49 -15.94
N LEU A 517 -66.58 -48.94 -14.72
CA LEU A 517 -67.11 -49.59 -13.52
C LEU A 517 -68.64 -49.72 -13.61
N TYR A 518 -69.35 -48.68 -14.05
CA TYR A 518 -70.80 -48.75 -14.28
C TYR A 518 -71.15 -49.68 -15.43
N ALA A 519 -70.37 -49.70 -16.51
CA ALA A 519 -70.55 -50.65 -17.61
C ALA A 519 -70.36 -52.11 -17.15
N VAL A 520 -69.37 -52.37 -16.29
CA VAL A 520 -69.10 -53.69 -15.70
C VAL A 520 -70.21 -54.11 -14.73
N ILE A 521 -70.75 -53.20 -13.91
CA ILE A 521 -71.87 -53.47 -13.00
C ILE A 521 -73.15 -53.76 -13.80
N VAL A 522 -73.46 -52.98 -14.84
CA VAL A 522 -74.62 -53.23 -15.71
C VAL A 522 -74.46 -54.56 -16.46
N LEU A 523 -73.26 -54.87 -16.98
CA LEU A 523 -72.99 -56.13 -17.65
C LEU A 523 -73.14 -57.33 -16.70
N THR A 524 -72.62 -57.24 -15.48
CA THR A 524 -72.76 -58.31 -14.47
C THR A 524 -74.21 -58.50 -14.05
N VAL A 525 -74.99 -57.44 -13.84
CA VAL A 525 -76.43 -57.54 -13.52
C VAL A 525 -77.22 -58.18 -14.68
N VAL A 526 -76.92 -57.83 -15.93
CA VAL A 526 -77.57 -58.43 -17.10
C VAL A 526 -77.20 -59.91 -17.26
N ILE A 527 -75.93 -60.28 -17.03
CA ILE A 527 -75.48 -61.68 -17.05
C ILE A 527 -76.13 -62.47 -15.91
N PHE A 528 -76.19 -61.92 -14.69
CA PHE A 528 -76.84 -62.56 -13.56
C PHE A 528 -78.34 -62.75 -13.77
N ALA A 529 -79.03 -61.74 -14.33
CA ALA A 529 -80.44 -61.84 -14.68
C ALA A 529 -80.69 -62.88 -15.78
N ALA A 530 -79.79 -63.00 -16.77
CA ALA A 530 -79.87 -64.01 -17.81
C ALA A 530 -79.63 -65.43 -17.27
N ILE A 531 -78.71 -65.61 -16.31
CA ILE A 531 -78.44 -66.90 -15.67
C ILE A 531 -79.63 -67.33 -14.79
N ILE A 532 -80.25 -66.41 -14.03
CA ILE A 532 -81.44 -66.71 -13.23
C ILE A 532 -82.63 -67.06 -14.15
N ALA A 533 -82.82 -66.33 -15.26
CA ALA A 533 -83.86 -66.63 -16.23
C ALA A 533 -83.64 -67.96 -16.99
N ALA A 534 -82.38 -68.35 -17.22
CA ALA A 534 -82.02 -69.63 -17.83
C ALA A 534 -82.18 -70.81 -16.87
N ASN A 535 -81.86 -70.64 -15.58
CA ASN A 535 -82.04 -71.66 -14.55
C ASN A 535 -83.53 -71.86 -14.18
N ALA A 536 -84.33 -70.79 -14.17
CA ALA A 536 -85.79 -70.89 -13.98
C ALA A 536 -86.53 -71.64 -15.11
N ARG A 537 -85.91 -71.81 -16.29
CA ARG A 537 -86.47 -72.59 -17.41
C ARG A 537 -86.06 -74.07 -17.42
N LYS A 538 -85.18 -74.53 -16.52
CA LYS A 538 -84.66 -75.91 -16.51
C LYS A 538 -85.25 -76.85 -15.44
N GLU A 539 -86.06 -76.36 -14.49
CA GLU A 539 -86.67 -77.21 -13.44
C GLU A 539 -88.10 -77.70 -13.73
N ILE A 540 -88.62 -77.49 -14.94
CA ILE A 540 -89.85 -78.16 -15.39
C ILE A 540 -89.45 -79.07 -16.55
N THR A 541 -89.02 -80.30 -16.28
CA THR A 541 -89.06 -81.53 -17.13
C THR A 541 -87.92 -82.50 -16.76
N LYS A 542 -88.14 -83.37 -15.75
CA LYS A 542 -88.07 -84.85 -15.85
C LYS A 542 -87.73 -85.53 -14.52
N GLU A 543 -88.74 -86.26 -14.06
CA GLU A 543 -88.71 -87.36 -13.11
C GLU A 543 -88.41 -88.68 -13.89
N TYR A 544 -87.87 -89.69 -13.17
CA TYR A 544 -87.86 -91.16 -13.45
C TYR A 544 -86.80 -91.79 -14.40
N ILE A 545 -85.80 -92.53 -13.86
CA ILE A 545 -85.71 -94.02 -13.73
C ILE A 545 -84.28 -94.49 -13.32
N GLU A 546 -84.26 -95.60 -12.58
CA GLU A 546 -83.24 -96.40 -11.87
C GLU A 546 -82.07 -97.07 -12.63
N GLU A 547 -81.08 -97.49 -11.80
CA GLU A 547 -80.26 -98.74 -11.78
C GLU A 547 -78.86 -98.82 -12.45
N ASP A 548 -77.85 -99.01 -11.57
CA ASP A 548 -76.64 -99.87 -11.54
C ASP A 548 -75.76 -100.10 -12.80
N ASP A 549 -74.42 -99.90 -12.72
CA ASP A 549 -73.43 -100.80 -12.09
C ASP A 549 -71.96 -100.40 -12.43
N ASP A 550 -71.06 -100.60 -11.47
CA ASP A 550 -69.59 -100.84 -11.49
C ASP A 550 -68.58 -100.08 -12.40
N SER A 551 -67.58 -99.43 -11.77
CA SER A 551 -66.16 -99.90 -11.65
C SER A 551 -65.05 -98.83 -11.67
N GLU A 552 -64.13 -99.02 -10.71
CA GLU A 552 -62.69 -98.68 -10.62
C GLU A 552 -62.15 -97.31 -10.15
N GLU A 553 -61.07 -97.46 -9.37
CA GLU A 553 -60.50 -96.62 -8.32
C GLU A 553 -59.35 -95.72 -8.80
N THR A 554 -59.04 -94.66 -8.05
CA THR A 554 -57.63 -94.27 -7.81
C THR A 554 -57.49 -93.57 -6.46
N TRP A 555 -56.54 -94.06 -5.68
CA TRP A 555 -56.26 -93.75 -4.29
C TRP A 555 -55.36 -92.52 -4.15
N VAL A 556 -55.72 -91.63 -3.22
CA VAL A 556 -54.80 -90.68 -2.54
C VAL A 556 -54.65 -91.14 -1.09
N ASP A 557 -53.48 -90.90 -0.50
CA ASP A 557 -53.11 -91.44 0.81
C ASP A 557 -53.93 -90.88 1.99
N THR A 558 -53.68 -91.41 3.19
CA THR A 558 -54.40 -91.12 4.45
C THR A 558 -54.31 -89.65 4.90
N GLU A 559 -53.62 -88.79 4.14
CA GLU A 559 -53.50 -87.33 4.34
C GLU A 559 -53.86 -86.50 3.09
N GLY A 560 -54.33 -87.12 1.99
CA GLY A 560 -55.05 -86.45 0.90
C GLY A 560 -54.20 -85.82 -0.22
N ASN A 561 -52.98 -86.31 -0.48
CA ASN A 561 -52.13 -85.76 -1.56
C ASN A 561 -51.95 -86.73 -2.75
N PRO A 562 -51.93 -86.22 -4.00
CA PRO A 562 -51.50 -87.00 -5.17
C PRO A 562 -49.98 -87.17 -5.22
N ILE A 563 -49.52 -88.40 -5.49
CA ILE A 563 -48.12 -88.84 -5.39
C ILE A 563 -47.40 -88.75 -6.77
N ILE A 564 -46.39 -87.84 -6.83
CA ILE A 564 -45.07 -87.91 -7.53
C ILE A 564 -45.07 -87.80 -9.09
N GLY A 565 -44.09 -87.18 -9.76
CA GLY A 565 -42.78 -86.68 -9.32
C GLY A 565 -41.93 -85.98 -10.38
N THR A 566 -40.76 -85.60 -9.89
CA THR A 566 -39.60 -84.87 -10.43
C THR A 566 -38.81 -85.60 -11.52
N GLU A 567 -38.25 -84.82 -12.45
CA GLU A 567 -36.79 -84.60 -12.55
C GLU A 567 -36.51 -83.10 -12.57
#